data_AF-A0A067JBV6-F1
#
_entry.id   AF-A0A067JBV6-F1
#
_cell.length_a   1.000
_cell.length_b   1.000
_cell.length_c   1.000
_cell.angle_alpha   90.00
_cell.angle_beta   90.00
_cell.angle_gamma   90.00
#
_symmetry.space_group_name_H-M   'P 1'
#
loop_
_entity.id
_entity.type
_entity.pdbx_description
1 polymer ?
#
loop_
_entity_poly.entity_id
_entity_poly.type
_entity_poly.pdbx_seq_one_letter_code
_entity_poly.pdbx_strand_id
1 'polypeptide(L)'
;MYVKFKLRPCDERITEDSGKVEPTGILPPETGAIPRDDKDTRPLLFLAEDFHRRVSSPGGVRYIFQLQVRAVPTDEATRDIALDCTRPWDETEFPYIDVGEIIIDQNLTSEESERLEFNPYLRCSEVDVIRATSCSQSASIDHGRSLIYEICQHLRNGEPFPEAWRIFIEQSDVKVDLSGCPMAAMLERKDSGKVTLARNWYQTSWAIFAQPLLQTLFPYFLLGLVIFTPLNWVFSLKESKQLSLRWLLPLVWVSSGILAAIACILVKWILVGKKKEGETVLIWSKGVFMDTIWQAFRTVVGEYFMEMTSGSILFNLWLKLMGAEIELDQGAYIDSMGASLNPEMVEIQKGGCVGKEALLFGHIYEGDEGKVKFGKIRVGESGFVGSRAIAMPGVVVESGGNLSSLSLAMKEEIVRSK
;
A
#
# COMPACT_ATOMS: atom_id res chain seq x y z
N MET A 1 -33.27 15.16 13.14
CA MET A 1 -33.64 13.76 12.83
C MET A 1 -32.73 13.26 11.73
N TYR A 2 -32.50 11.97 11.62
CA TYR A 2 -31.85 11.38 10.46
C TYR A 2 -32.87 11.05 9.38
N VAL A 3 -32.46 11.16 8.12
CA VAL A 3 -33.32 10.96 6.96
C VAL A 3 -32.59 10.10 5.93
N LYS A 4 -33.29 9.13 5.35
CA LYS A 4 -32.83 8.38 4.16
C LYS A 4 -33.78 8.67 3.01
N PHE A 5 -33.24 8.90 1.82
CA PHE A 5 -34.00 9.22 0.61
C PHE A 5 -34.07 8.01 -0.32
N LYS A 6 -35.21 7.85 -1.00
CA LYS A 6 -35.44 6.79 -1.99
C LYS A 6 -36.24 7.34 -3.17
N LEU A 7 -35.93 6.87 -4.37
CA LEU A 7 -36.73 7.10 -5.58
C LEU A 7 -37.32 5.76 -6.01
N ARG A 8 -38.64 5.71 -6.17
CA ARG A 8 -39.32 4.56 -6.78
C ARG A 8 -39.96 4.94 -8.11
N PRO A 9 -40.00 4.05 -9.11
CA PRO A 9 -40.79 4.28 -10.32
C PRO A 9 -42.27 4.53 -9.97
N CYS A 10 -42.92 5.45 -10.69
CA CYS A 10 -44.36 5.65 -10.53
C CYS A 10 -45.17 4.44 -11.07
N ASP A 11 -44.60 3.67 -11.99
CA ASP A 11 -45.21 2.44 -12.51
C ASP A 11 -44.99 1.28 -11.52
N GLU A 12 -46.05 0.90 -10.82
CA GLU A 12 -46.05 -0.18 -9.82
C GLU A 12 -45.75 -1.57 -10.42
N ARG A 13 -45.75 -1.73 -11.74
CA ARG A 13 -45.37 -2.98 -12.41
C ARG A 13 -43.87 -3.21 -12.39
N ILE A 14 -43.07 -2.17 -12.20
CA ILE A 14 -41.61 -2.25 -12.15
C ILE A 14 -41.21 -2.49 -10.70
N THR A 15 -40.83 -3.72 -10.39
CA THR A 15 -40.38 -4.11 -9.05
C THR A 15 -38.91 -3.75 -8.84
N GLU A 16 -38.52 -3.59 -7.57
CA GLU A 16 -37.14 -3.25 -7.19
C GLU A 16 -36.13 -4.34 -7.57
N ASP A 17 -36.58 -5.59 -7.66
CA ASP A 17 -35.74 -6.72 -8.09
C ASP A 17 -35.59 -6.81 -9.63
N SER A 18 -36.18 -5.88 -10.40
CA SER A 18 -36.04 -5.87 -11.85
C SER A 18 -34.58 -5.66 -12.26
N GLY A 19 -33.96 -6.69 -12.84
CA GLY A 19 -32.55 -6.67 -13.27
C GLY A 19 -31.56 -7.14 -12.22
N LYS A 20 -32.04 -7.70 -11.09
CA LYS A 20 -31.21 -8.34 -10.08
C LYS A 20 -30.40 -9.49 -10.70
N VAL A 21 -29.09 -9.45 -10.47
CA VAL A 21 -28.18 -10.51 -10.89
C VAL A 21 -28.02 -11.50 -9.74
N GLU A 22 -28.34 -12.76 -9.99
CA GLU A 22 -28.14 -13.81 -9.00
C GLU A 22 -26.64 -14.08 -8.80
N PRO A 23 -26.17 -14.24 -7.54
CA PRO A 23 -24.75 -14.49 -7.29
C PRO A 23 -24.29 -15.82 -7.88
N THR A 24 -23.40 -15.78 -8.88
CA THR A 24 -22.87 -16.98 -9.55
C THR A 24 -21.49 -17.42 -9.03
N GLY A 25 -20.83 -16.62 -8.19
CA GLY A 25 -19.51 -16.93 -7.61
C GLY A 25 -18.83 -15.73 -6.95
N ILE A 26 -17.58 -15.91 -6.54
CA ILE A 26 -16.71 -14.85 -6.02
C ILE A 26 -16.05 -14.15 -7.21
N LEU A 27 -16.20 -12.81 -7.30
CA LEU A 27 -15.58 -12.03 -8.37
C LEU A 27 -14.05 -12.09 -8.28
N PRO A 28 -13.33 -12.21 -9.41
CA PRO A 28 -11.87 -12.15 -9.41
C PRO A 28 -11.41 -10.76 -8.91
N PRO A 29 -10.31 -10.70 -8.13
CA PRO A 29 -9.90 -9.49 -7.41
C PRO A 29 -9.44 -8.33 -8.32
N GLU A 30 -9.17 -8.57 -9.60
CA GLU A 30 -8.49 -7.59 -10.46
C GLU A 30 -9.41 -6.60 -11.20
N THR A 31 -10.66 -6.95 -11.51
CA THR A 31 -11.52 -6.07 -12.33
C THR A 31 -12.71 -5.48 -11.60
N GLY A 32 -13.19 -6.11 -10.51
CA GLY A 32 -14.36 -5.66 -9.73
C GLY A 32 -15.68 -5.57 -10.52
N ALA A 33 -15.66 -5.75 -11.84
CA ALA A 33 -16.79 -5.61 -12.74
C ALA A 33 -17.34 -6.99 -13.12
N ILE A 34 -18.67 -7.14 -13.04
CA ILE A 34 -19.37 -8.32 -13.53
C ILE A 34 -19.34 -8.25 -15.06
N PRO A 35 -18.71 -9.22 -15.76
CA PRO A 35 -18.70 -9.23 -17.21
C PRO A 35 -20.12 -9.43 -17.74
N ARG A 36 -20.39 -8.85 -18.90
CA ARG A 36 -21.65 -9.06 -19.62
C ARG A 36 -21.80 -10.54 -19.98
N ASP A 37 -23.02 -11.08 -19.86
CA ASP A 37 -23.32 -12.44 -20.30
C ASP A 37 -23.03 -12.58 -21.80
N ASP A 38 -22.28 -13.61 -22.18
CA ASP A 38 -21.90 -13.91 -23.57
C ASP A 38 -23.11 -14.09 -24.50
N LYS A 39 -24.29 -14.41 -23.94
CA LYS A 39 -25.54 -14.57 -24.69
C LYS A 39 -26.29 -13.26 -24.91
N ASP A 40 -25.90 -12.18 -24.24
CA ASP A 40 -26.57 -10.89 -24.36
C ASP A 40 -26.07 -10.10 -25.57
N THR A 41 -26.88 -10.09 -26.63
CA THR A 41 -26.57 -9.46 -27.93
C THR A 41 -27.07 -8.02 -28.06
N ARG A 42 -27.64 -7.43 -27.01
CA ARG A 42 -28.16 -6.03 -27.06
C ARG A 42 -27.02 -5.01 -27.34
N PRO A 43 -27.31 -3.80 -27.84
CA PRO A 43 -26.30 -2.74 -27.95
C PRO A 43 -25.69 -2.36 -26.59
N LEU A 44 -24.45 -1.85 -26.56
CA LEU A 44 -23.77 -1.46 -25.32
C LEU A 44 -24.51 -0.35 -24.55
N LEU A 45 -25.12 0.59 -25.28
CA LEU A 45 -25.81 1.75 -24.72
C LEU A 45 -27.34 1.57 -24.67
N PHE A 46 -27.84 0.33 -24.76
CA PHE A 46 -29.28 0.09 -24.91
C PHE A 46 -30.13 0.71 -23.80
N LEU A 47 -29.65 0.75 -22.56
CA LEU A 47 -30.34 1.38 -21.43
C LEU A 47 -30.37 2.91 -21.56
N ALA A 48 -29.27 3.51 -22.02
CA ALA A 48 -29.22 4.95 -22.25
C ALA A 48 -30.19 5.34 -23.38
N GLU A 49 -30.19 4.60 -24.50
CA GLU A 49 -31.10 4.82 -25.62
C GLU A 49 -32.57 4.61 -25.24
N ASP A 50 -32.87 3.57 -24.45
CA ASP A 50 -34.22 3.30 -23.93
C ASP A 50 -34.69 4.43 -23.01
N PHE A 51 -33.83 4.93 -22.12
CA PHE A 51 -34.14 6.07 -21.26
C PHE A 51 -34.45 7.33 -22.07
N HIS A 52 -33.61 7.68 -23.06
CA HIS A 52 -33.84 8.84 -23.94
C HIS A 52 -35.18 8.74 -24.68
N ARG A 53 -35.52 7.53 -25.17
CA ARG A 53 -36.80 7.26 -25.82
C ARG A 53 -37.99 7.44 -24.88
N ARG A 54 -37.89 6.94 -23.64
CA ARG A 54 -38.96 7.07 -22.63
C ARG A 54 -39.18 8.52 -22.21
N VAL A 55 -38.10 9.28 -21.99
CA VAL A 55 -38.18 10.73 -21.70
C VAL A 55 -38.85 11.49 -22.85
N SER A 56 -38.55 11.11 -24.11
CA SER A 56 -39.15 11.73 -25.30
C SER A 56 -40.61 11.31 -25.57
N SER A 57 -41.12 10.33 -24.82
CA SER A 57 -42.49 9.83 -24.99
C SER A 57 -43.50 10.69 -24.24
N PRO A 58 -44.78 10.75 -24.68
CA PRO A 58 -45.81 11.51 -23.98
C PRO A 58 -45.95 11.03 -22.53
N GLY A 59 -45.71 11.92 -21.57
CA GLY A 59 -45.76 11.63 -20.13
C GLY A 59 -44.40 11.46 -19.44
N GLY A 60 -43.30 11.45 -20.21
CA GLY A 60 -41.93 11.41 -19.68
C GLY A 60 -41.65 10.19 -18.79
N VAL A 61 -40.59 10.29 -18.00
CA VAL A 61 -40.26 9.31 -16.95
C VAL A 61 -40.64 9.90 -15.59
N ARG A 62 -41.42 9.15 -14.80
CA ARG A 62 -42.00 9.61 -13.54
C ARG A 62 -41.53 8.76 -12.36
N TYR A 63 -41.09 9.42 -11.30
CA TYR A 63 -40.64 8.82 -10.05
C TYR A 63 -41.37 9.42 -8.86
N ILE A 64 -41.57 8.63 -7.82
CA ILE A 64 -42.07 9.09 -6.53
C ILE A 64 -40.87 9.24 -5.59
N PHE A 65 -40.70 10.44 -5.07
CA PHE A 65 -39.67 10.78 -4.10
C PHE A 65 -40.17 10.44 -2.70
N GLN A 66 -39.42 9.56 -2.04
CA GLN A 66 -39.75 9.03 -0.73
C GLN A 66 -38.64 9.33 0.26
N LEU A 67 -39.01 9.45 1.54
CA LEU A 67 -38.05 9.51 2.62
C LEU A 67 -38.46 8.66 3.82
N GLN A 68 -37.47 8.20 4.58
CA GLN A 68 -37.65 7.64 5.92
C GLN A 68 -37.09 8.62 6.92
N VAL A 69 -37.71 8.72 8.10
CA VAL A 69 -37.24 9.59 9.19
C VAL A 69 -37.01 8.77 10.43
N ARG A 70 -35.88 9.02 11.10
CA ARG A 70 -35.53 8.41 12.38
C ARG A 70 -35.08 9.47 13.37
N ALA A 71 -35.54 9.41 14.62
CA ALA A 71 -35.03 10.27 15.68
C ALA A 71 -33.54 9.99 15.92
N VAL A 72 -32.75 11.02 16.26
CA VAL A 72 -31.31 10.86 16.52
C VAL A 72 -31.14 10.13 17.85
N PRO A 73 -30.56 8.92 17.88
CA PRO A 73 -30.32 8.21 19.12
C PRO A 73 -29.34 8.99 20.02
N THR A 74 -29.52 8.89 21.34
CA THR A 74 -28.59 9.47 22.33
C THR A 74 -27.33 8.64 22.49
N ASP A 75 -27.43 7.33 22.32
CA ASP A 75 -26.34 6.36 22.39
C ASP A 75 -25.49 6.35 21.13
N GLU A 76 -24.16 6.32 21.28
CA GLU A 76 -23.21 6.42 20.18
C GLU A 76 -23.19 5.18 19.29
N ALA A 77 -23.25 3.98 19.88
CA ALA A 77 -23.29 2.74 19.10
C ALA A 77 -24.56 2.65 18.25
N THR A 78 -25.69 3.06 18.82
CA THR A 78 -26.98 3.09 18.11
C THR A 78 -27.01 4.16 17.02
N ARG A 79 -26.33 5.30 17.22
CA ARG A 79 -26.12 6.29 16.14
C ARG A 79 -25.30 5.68 15.01
N ASP A 80 -24.17 5.04 15.31
CA ASP A 80 -23.30 4.49 14.27
C ASP A 80 -24.04 3.42 13.44
N ILE A 81 -24.80 2.53 14.09
CA ILE A 81 -25.67 1.55 13.41
C ILE A 81 -26.74 2.24 12.54
N ALA A 82 -27.30 3.37 12.98
CA ALA A 82 -28.28 4.10 12.18
C ALA A 82 -27.65 4.71 10.90
N LEU A 83 -26.35 5.00 10.94
CA LEU A 83 -25.58 5.62 9.86
C LEU A 83 -24.85 4.60 8.97
N ASP A 84 -24.80 3.33 9.37
CA ASP A 84 -24.26 2.24 8.56
C ASP A 84 -24.99 2.15 7.20
N CYS A 85 -24.28 2.48 6.13
CA CYS A 85 -24.80 2.48 4.78
C CYS A 85 -24.98 1.07 4.20
N THR A 86 -24.44 0.04 4.85
CA THR A 86 -24.58 -1.37 4.44
C THR A 86 -25.88 -1.98 4.92
N ARG A 87 -26.63 -1.29 5.80
CA ARG A 87 -27.85 -1.79 6.43
C ARG A 87 -29.06 -0.90 6.09
N PRO A 88 -30.12 -1.45 5.45
CA PRO A 88 -31.38 -0.75 5.33
C PRO A 88 -32.02 -0.58 6.71
N TRP A 89 -32.83 0.47 6.87
CA TRP A 89 -33.67 0.60 8.06
C TRP A 89 -34.89 -0.31 7.93
N ASP A 90 -35.39 -0.79 9.07
CA ASP A 90 -36.59 -1.61 9.11
C ASP A 90 -37.80 -0.78 8.61
N GLU A 91 -38.46 -1.26 7.56
CA GLU A 91 -39.58 -0.54 6.93
C GLU A 91 -40.86 -0.56 7.77
N THR A 92 -40.99 -1.51 8.70
CA THR A 92 -42.14 -1.57 9.63
C THR A 92 -41.98 -0.57 10.76
N GLU A 93 -40.74 -0.35 11.21
CA GLU A 93 -40.42 0.65 12.25
C GLU A 93 -40.30 2.07 11.66
N PHE A 94 -39.71 2.20 10.47
CA PHE A 94 -39.48 3.46 9.78
C PHE A 94 -40.10 3.42 8.38
N PRO A 95 -41.42 3.65 8.23
CA PRO A 95 -42.09 3.57 6.94
C PRO A 95 -41.64 4.69 5.99
N TYR A 96 -41.66 4.40 4.68
CA TYR A 96 -41.45 5.41 3.66
C TYR A 96 -42.63 6.39 3.60
N ILE A 97 -42.30 7.67 3.48
CA ILE A 97 -43.24 8.77 3.31
C ILE A 97 -43.09 9.32 1.90
N ASP A 98 -44.17 9.33 1.13
CA ASP A 98 -44.21 9.93 -0.21
C ASP A 98 -44.22 11.46 -0.07
N VAL A 99 -43.18 12.11 -0.61
CA VAL A 99 -42.95 13.56 -0.48
C VAL A 99 -43.42 14.29 -1.72
N GLY A 100 -43.23 13.70 -2.90
CA GLY A 100 -43.57 14.34 -4.17
C GLY A 100 -43.25 13.48 -5.38
N GLU A 101 -43.53 14.02 -6.54
CA GLU A 101 -43.29 13.38 -7.83
C GLU A 101 -42.19 14.13 -8.60
N ILE A 102 -41.27 13.37 -9.21
CA ILE A 102 -40.24 13.86 -10.11
C ILE A 102 -40.60 13.43 -11.53
N ILE A 103 -40.69 14.39 -12.43
CA ILE A 103 -41.00 14.17 -13.85
C ILE A 103 -39.77 14.59 -14.66
N ILE A 104 -39.27 13.68 -15.49
CA ILE A 104 -38.19 13.92 -16.44
C ILE A 104 -38.79 13.80 -17.85
N ASP A 105 -39.00 14.94 -18.50
CA ASP A 105 -39.67 15.06 -19.80
C ASP A 105 -38.79 15.72 -20.88
N GLN A 106 -37.57 16.15 -20.52
CA GLN A 106 -36.61 16.75 -21.43
C GLN A 106 -35.27 16.01 -21.38
N ASN A 107 -34.74 15.69 -22.57
CA ASN A 107 -33.39 15.17 -22.71
C ASN A 107 -32.37 16.30 -22.75
N LEU A 108 -31.26 16.10 -22.04
CA LEU A 108 -30.08 16.96 -22.09
C LEU A 108 -29.14 16.48 -23.20
N THR A 109 -28.35 17.40 -23.74
CA THR A 109 -27.23 17.05 -24.61
C THR A 109 -26.10 16.41 -23.79
N SER A 110 -25.20 15.68 -24.45
CA SER A 110 -24.03 15.11 -23.77
C SER A 110 -23.16 16.16 -23.09
N GLU A 111 -22.98 17.33 -23.72
CA GLU A 111 -22.20 18.43 -23.12
C GLU A 111 -22.85 19.00 -21.86
N GLU A 112 -24.18 19.16 -21.87
CA GLU A 112 -24.91 19.63 -20.69
C GLU A 112 -24.85 18.60 -19.56
N SER A 113 -25.02 17.30 -19.89
CA SER A 113 -24.94 16.21 -18.92
C SER A 113 -23.55 16.12 -18.26
N GLU A 114 -22.47 16.28 -19.03
CA GLU A 114 -21.09 16.24 -18.50
C GLU A 114 -20.77 17.42 -17.57
N ARG A 115 -21.43 18.56 -17.77
CA ARG A 115 -21.27 19.75 -16.92
C ARG A 115 -22.09 19.69 -15.63
N LEU A 116 -23.05 18.76 -15.50
CA LEU A 116 -23.88 18.66 -14.30
C LEU A 116 -23.06 18.30 -13.07
N GLU A 117 -23.33 19.00 -11.98
CA GLU A 117 -22.61 18.90 -10.72
C GLU A 117 -23.52 18.32 -9.64
N PHE A 118 -23.28 17.06 -9.30
CA PHE A 118 -23.96 16.40 -8.20
C PHE A 118 -23.01 16.34 -7.01
N ASN A 119 -23.23 17.20 -6.03
CA ASN A 119 -22.47 17.20 -4.79
C ASN A 119 -23.44 17.12 -3.59
N PRO A 120 -23.34 16.11 -2.72
CA PRO A 120 -24.16 15.99 -1.51
C PRO A 120 -24.12 17.22 -0.58
N TYR A 121 -23.13 18.09 -0.73
CA TYR A 121 -23.00 19.32 0.05
C TYR A 121 -23.81 20.51 -0.51
N LEU A 122 -24.31 20.42 -1.75
CA LEU A 122 -25.27 21.37 -2.31
C LEU A 122 -26.64 21.16 -1.65
N ARG A 123 -26.84 21.81 -0.51
CA ARG A 123 -27.96 21.58 0.40
C ARG A 123 -28.72 22.87 0.71
N CYS A 124 -29.99 22.73 1.07
CA CYS A 124 -30.79 23.82 1.65
C CYS A 124 -30.51 23.97 3.15
N SER A 125 -31.05 25.04 3.75
CA SER A 125 -30.90 25.33 5.19
C SER A 125 -31.44 24.24 6.12
N GLU A 126 -32.37 23.43 5.63
CA GLU A 126 -33.12 22.44 6.40
C GLU A 126 -32.46 21.05 6.40
N VAL A 127 -31.49 20.81 5.52
CA VAL A 127 -30.85 19.50 5.32
C VAL A 127 -29.34 19.64 5.45
N ASP A 128 -28.73 18.76 6.25
CA ASP A 128 -27.29 18.75 6.50
C ASP A 128 -26.72 17.33 6.32
N VAL A 129 -25.43 17.25 6.00
CA VAL A 129 -24.66 16.00 5.90
C VAL A 129 -24.00 15.74 7.25
N ILE A 130 -24.07 14.51 7.71
CA ILE A 130 -23.55 14.12 9.02
C ILE A 130 -22.03 14.09 8.96
N ARG A 131 -21.39 14.81 9.89
CA ARG A 131 -19.92 14.90 9.94
C ARG A 131 -19.34 13.72 10.73
N ALA A 132 -18.28 13.12 10.21
CA ALA A 132 -17.43 12.22 10.94
C ALA A 132 -16.21 12.95 11.51
N THR A 133 -15.72 12.47 12.65
CA THR A 133 -14.45 12.88 13.25
C THR A 133 -13.35 11.82 13.09
N SER A 134 -13.70 10.63 12.60
CA SER A 134 -12.78 9.52 12.36
C SER A 134 -13.18 8.73 11.10
N CYS A 135 -12.21 8.16 10.39
CA CYS A 135 -12.44 7.26 9.27
C CYS A 135 -13.18 5.96 9.66
N SER A 136 -13.13 5.57 10.95
CA SER A 136 -13.77 4.36 11.47
C SER A 136 -15.27 4.50 11.73
N GLN A 137 -15.80 5.73 11.74
CA GLN A 137 -17.23 5.98 11.96
C GLN A 137 -18.01 5.72 10.67
N SER A 138 -19.25 5.22 10.78
CA SER A 138 -20.11 4.95 9.63
C SER A 138 -20.42 6.21 8.81
N ALA A 139 -20.46 7.39 9.46
CA ALA A 139 -20.64 8.68 8.81
C ALA A 139 -19.44 9.11 7.93
N SER A 140 -18.29 8.42 8.00
CA SER A 140 -17.07 8.82 7.31
C SER A 140 -17.19 8.74 5.79
N ILE A 141 -18.04 7.84 5.28
CA ILE A 141 -18.25 7.67 3.84
C ILE A 141 -18.91 8.92 3.24
N ASP A 142 -20.04 9.35 3.80
CA ASP A 142 -20.75 10.53 3.28
C ASP A 142 -19.95 11.81 3.52
N HIS A 143 -19.26 11.92 4.67
CA HIS A 143 -18.33 13.01 4.92
C HIS A 143 -17.21 13.03 3.86
N GLY A 144 -16.54 11.90 3.63
CA GLY A 144 -15.46 11.79 2.66
C GLY A 144 -15.91 12.11 1.23
N ARG A 145 -17.09 11.61 0.82
CA ARG A 145 -17.70 11.94 -0.48
C ARG A 145 -17.89 13.44 -0.66
N SER A 146 -18.32 14.16 0.39
CA SER A 146 -18.50 15.61 0.30
C SER A 146 -17.19 16.34 -0.03
N LEU A 147 -16.06 15.88 0.50
CA LEU A 147 -14.74 16.48 0.24
C LEU A 147 -14.22 16.08 -1.16
N ILE A 148 -14.29 14.80 -1.50
CA ILE A 148 -13.75 14.28 -2.76
C ILE A 148 -14.52 14.82 -3.96
N TYR A 149 -15.85 14.95 -3.87
CA TYR A 149 -16.67 15.40 -4.98
C TYR A 149 -16.37 16.87 -5.34
N GLU A 150 -16.13 17.72 -4.33
CA GLU A 150 -15.71 19.11 -4.53
C GLU A 150 -14.36 19.19 -5.27
N ILE A 151 -13.37 18.38 -4.86
CA ILE A 151 -12.07 18.29 -5.52
C ILE A 151 -12.20 17.82 -6.97
N CYS A 152 -12.95 16.74 -7.21
CA CYS A 152 -13.18 16.20 -8.55
C CYS A 152 -13.90 17.19 -9.46
N GLN A 153 -14.80 18.00 -8.92
CA GLN A 153 -15.55 19.01 -9.66
C GLN A 153 -14.65 20.16 -10.12
N HIS A 154 -13.81 20.72 -9.22
CA HIS A 154 -12.82 21.72 -9.61
C HIS A 154 -11.88 21.22 -10.71
N LEU A 155 -11.45 19.95 -10.61
CA LEU A 155 -10.65 19.31 -11.66
C LEU A 155 -11.42 19.22 -12.98
N ARG A 156 -12.63 18.68 -12.98
CA ARG A 156 -13.43 18.51 -14.19
C ARG A 156 -13.71 19.83 -14.91
N ASN A 157 -13.88 20.92 -14.15
CA ASN A 157 -14.14 22.24 -14.69
C ASN A 157 -12.86 23.05 -15.02
N GLY A 158 -11.69 22.56 -14.62
CA GLY A 158 -10.42 23.28 -14.77
C GLY A 158 -10.31 24.53 -13.91
N GLU A 159 -11.02 24.57 -12.78
CA GLU A 159 -10.99 25.68 -11.84
C GLU A 159 -9.84 25.55 -10.85
N PRO A 160 -9.24 26.66 -10.40
CA PRO A 160 -8.18 26.62 -9.39
C PRO A 160 -8.73 26.15 -8.04
N PHE A 161 -7.98 25.26 -7.37
CA PHE A 161 -8.35 24.82 -6.04
C PHE A 161 -8.31 25.97 -5.03
N PRO A 162 -9.28 26.03 -4.10
CA PRO A 162 -9.16 26.82 -2.88
C PRO A 162 -7.87 26.48 -2.12
N GLU A 163 -7.27 27.49 -1.50
CA GLU A 163 -5.96 27.37 -0.83
C GLU A 163 -5.93 26.29 0.26
N ALA A 164 -7.04 26.12 0.99
CA ALA A 164 -7.21 25.06 1.99
C ALA A 164 -7.07 23.64 1.39
N TRP A 165 -7.60 23.42 0.18
CA TRP A 165 -7.53 22.13 -0.51
C TRP A 165 -6.15 21.86 -1.09
N ARG A 166 -5.48 22.89 -1.61
CA ARG A 166 -4.11 22.76 -2.10
C ARG A 166 -3.17 22.37 -0.95
N ILE A 167 -3.30 23.02 0.19
CA ILE A 167 -2.55 22.70 1.40
C ILE A 167 -2.87 21.28 1.87
N PHE A 168 -4.16 20.88 1.89
CA PHE A 168 -4.55 19.53 2.28
C PHE A 168 -3.91 18.46 1.37
N ILE A 169 -3.97 18.63 0.05
CA ILE A 169 -3.39 17.67 -0.91
C ILE A 169 -1.85 17.66 -0.84
N GLU A 170 -1.21 18.83 -0.68
CA GLU A 170 0.25 18.95 -0.59
C GLU A 170 0.81 18.43 0.74
N GLN A 171 0.01 18.48 1.83
CA GLN A 171 0.41 18.03 3.17
C GLN A 171 -0.13 16.65 3.56
N SER A 172 -1.08 16.09 2.81
CA SER A 172 -1.57 14.74 3.06
C SER A 172 -0.60 13.69 2.54
N ASP A 173 -0.06 12.85 3.43
CA ASP A 173 0.79 11.71 3.07
C ASP A 173 0.05 10.64 2.23
N VAL A 174 -1.28 10.72 2.18
CA VAL A 174 -2.14 9.91 1.30
C VAL A 174 -2.25 10.62 -0.05
N LYS A 175 -1.57 10.08 -1.08
CA LYS A 175 -1.88 10.45 -2.47
C LYS A 175 -3.36 10.11 -2.71
N VAL A 176 -4.21 11.12 -2.88
CA VAL A 176 -5.58 10.91 -3.35
C VAL A 176 -5.45 10.35 -4.76
N ASP A 177 -5.61 9.03 -4.89
CA ASP A 177 -5.53 8.34 -6.16
C ASP A 177 -6.79 8.68 -6.97
N LEU A 178 -6.66 9.68 -7.83
CA LEU A 178 -7.72 10.11 -8.73
C LEU A 178 -7.69 9.33 -10.05
N SER A 179 -6.91 8.25 -10.17
CA SER A 179 -6.85 7.41 -11.37
C SER A 179 -8.21 6.81 -11.76
N GLY A 180 -9.08 6.58 -10.77
CA GLY A 180 -10.47 6.17 -10.97
C GLY A 180 -11.39 7.26 -11.53
N CYS A 181 -10.96 8.52 -11.52
CA CYS A 181 -11.65 9.63 -12.19
C CYS A 181 -11.08 9.79 -13.61
N PRO A 182 -11.81 9.37 -14.66
CA PRO A 182 -11.31 9.41 -16.04
C PRO A 182 -10.84 10.81 -16.49
N MET A 183 -11.38 11.88 -15.88
CA MET A 183 -10.97 13.26 -16.15
C MET A 183 -9.73 13.71 -15.36
N ALA A 184 -9.50 13.21 -14.15
CA ALA A 184 -8.29 13.51 -13.38
C ALA A 184 -7.05 12.84 -14.00
N ALA A 185 -7.21 11.62 -14.52
CA ALA A 185 -6.21 10.95 -15.35
C ALA A 185 -5.84 11.76 -16.63
N MET A 186 -6.74 12.64 -17.10
CA MET A 186 -6.50 13.55 -18.21
C MET A 186 -5.76 14.84 -17.80
N LEU A 187 -5.93 15.29 -16.55
CA LEU A 187 -5.27 16.47 -15.97
C LEU A 187 -3.86 16.18 -15.45
N GLU A 188 -3.61 15.02 -14.85
CA GLU A 188 -2.25 14.59 -14.43
C GLU A 188 -1.28 14.45 -15.61
N ARG A 189 -1.79 14.38 -16.85
CA ARG A 189 -0.96 14.30 -18.06
C ARG A 189 -0.24 15.60 -18.44
N LYS A 190 -0.47 16.71 -17.74
CA LYS A 190 0.30 17.95 -17.94
C LYS A 190 1.37 18.09 -16.86
N ASP A 191 2.62 17.86 -17.26
CA ASP A 191 3.88 18.21 -16.58
C ASP A 191 4.58 17.23 -15.62
N SER A 192 4.30 15.92 -15.67
CA SER A 192 5.39 14.95 -15.42
C SER A 192 6.05 14.64 -16.76
N GLY A 193 7.24 15.19 -17.02
CA GLY A 193 8.04 14.83 -18.20
C GLY A 193 8.05 13.30 -18.37
N LYS A 194 8.03 12.79 -19.61
CA LYS A 194 8.07 11.33 -19.90
C LYS A 194 9.20 10.64 -19.10
N VAL A 195 8.91 10.14 -17.90
CA VAL A 195 9.83 9.28 -17.15
C VAL A 195 9.39 7.87 -17.45
N THR A 196 9.84 7.38 -18.59
CA THR A 196 9.62 5.99 -18.97
C THR A 196 10.55 5.09 -18.16
N LEU A 197 10.07 3.91 -17.76
CA LEU A 197 10.89 2.75 -17.37
C LEU A 197 11.88 2.31 -18.49
N ALA A 198 11.89 3.02 -19.63
CA ALA A 198 12.71 2.75 -20.78
C ALA A 198 14.19 2.89 -20.42
N ARG A 199 14.89 1.77 -20.57
CA ARG A 199 16.34 1.68 -20.41
C ARG A 199 17.01 2.17 -21.68
N ASN A 200 18.08 2.95 -21.52
CA ASN A 200 18.99 3.21 -22.63
C ASN A 200 19.66 1.90 -23.06
N TRP A 201 20.09 1.80 -24.33
CA TRP A 201 20.71 0.58 -24.87
C TRP A 201 21.89 0.07 -24.01
N TYR A 202 22.69 0.99 -23.46
CA TYR A 202 23.81 0.64 -22.58
C TYR A 202 23.35 0.12 -21.22
N GLN A 203 22.26 0.66 -20.64
CA GLN A 203 21.68 0.16 -19.38
C GLN A 203 21.09 -1.24 -19.57
N THR A 204 20.44 -1.48 -20.71
CA THR A 204 19.92 -2.81 -21.08
C THR A 204 21.06 -3.80 -21.28
N SER A 205 22.10 -3.44 -22.04
CA SER A 205 23.28 -4.28 -22.25
C SER A 205 23.97 -4.60 -20.92
N TRP A 206 24.14 -3.61 -20.06
CA TRP A 206 24.71 -3.79 -18.72
C TRP A 206 23.86 -4.74 -17.86
N ALA A 207 22.55 -4.51 -17.77
CA ALA A 207 21.64 -5.32 -16.95
C ALA A 207 21.52 -6.78 -17.42
N ILE A 208 21.70 -7.03 -18.72
CA ILE A 208 21.61 -8.39 -19.30
C ILE A 208 22.94 -9.14 -19.16
N PHE A 209 24.08 -8.50 -19.46
CA PHE A 209 25.36 -9.20 -19.57
C PHE A 209 26.27 -8.97 -18.38
N ALA A 210 26.53 -7.71 -18.02
CA ALA A 210 27.53 -7.37 -17.02
C ALA A 210 27.04 -7.61 -15.60
N GLN A 211 25.81 -7.18 -15.30
CA GLN A 211 25.26 -7.23 -13.94
C GLN A 211 25.09 -8.67 -13.42
N PRO A 212 24.50 -9.65 -14.15
CA PRO A 212 24.36 -11.01 -13.63
C PRO A 212 25.72 -11.69 -13.42
N LEU A 213 26.67 -11.45 -14.32
CA LEU A 213 28.02 -11.99 -14.22
C LEU A 213 28.76 -11.39 -13.01
N LEU A 214 28.63 -10.07 -12.79
CA LEU A 214 29.19 -9.41 -11.63
C LEU A 214 28.53 -9.90 -10.33
N GLN A 215 27.20 -9.92 -10.26
CA GLN A 215 26.46 -10.38 -9.08
C GLN A 215 26.67 -11.86 -8.75
N THR A 216 27.05 -12.68 -9.73
CA THR A 216 27.40 -14.07 -9.49
C THR A 216 28.88 -14.17 -9.09
N LEU A 217 29.81 -13.71 -9.92
CA LEU A 217 31.24 -13.96 -9.70
C LEU A 217 31.82 -13.16 -8.54
N PHE A 218 31.45 -11.90 -8.39
CA PHE A 218 32.08 -10.99 -7.42
C PHE A 218 31.82 -11.43 -5.97
N PRO A 219 30.59 -11.74 -5.54
CA PRO A 219 30.33 -12.26 -4.20
C PRO A 219 31.11 -13.51 -3.84
N TYR A 220 31.11 -14.53 -4.70
CA TYR A 220 31.82 -15.78 -4.44
C TYR A 220 33.34 -15.61 -4.47
N PHE A 221 33.86 -14.74 -5.34
CA PHE A 221 35.28 -14.40 -5.36
C PHE A 221 35.71 -13.72 -4.06
N LEU A 222 34.96 -12.71 -3.59
CA LEU A 222 35.23 -12.06 -2.31
C LEU A 222 35.13 -13.04 -1.13
N LEU A 223 34.10 -13.89 -1.11
CA LEU A 223 33.95 -14.91 -0.08
C LEU A 223 35.14 -15.88 -0.09
N GLY A 224 35.58 -16.31 -1.28
CA GLY A 224 36.75 -17.17 -1.44
C GLY A 224 38.04 -16.53 -0.89
N LEU A 225 38.26 -15.25 -1.15
CA LEU A 225 39.40 -14.50 -0.59
C LEU A 225 39.34 -14.43 0.95
N VAL A 226 38.15 -14.20 1.51
CA VAL A 226 37.95 -14.17 2.96
C VAL A 226 38.25 -15.53 3.58
N ILE A 227 37.71 -16.61 3.01
CA ILE A 227 37.90 -17.99 3.50
C ILE A 227 39.36 -18.46 3.36
N PHE A 228 40.07 -17.99 2.33
CA PHE A 228 41.46 -18.37 2.09
C PHE A 228 42.38 -18.02 3.28
N THR A 229 42.12 -16.89 3.96
CA THR A 229 43.01 -16.42 5.04
C THR A 229 42.96 -17.31 6.30
N PRO A 230 41.80 -17.68 6.88
CA PRO A 230 41.75 -18.67 7.97
C PRO A 230 42.20 -20.06 7.55
N LEU A 231 41.91 -20.44 6.30
CA LEU A 231 42.27 -21.76 5.80
C LEU A 231 43.80 -21.95 5.74
N ASN A 232 44.54 -20.96 5.22
CA ASN A 232 46.00 -20.98 5.23
C ASN A 232 46.57 -20.99 6.64
N TRP A 233 46.00 -20.19 7.55
CA TRP A 233 46.42 -20.17 8.94
C TRP A 233 46.34 -21.56 9.59
N VAL A 234 45.27 -22.31 9.29
CA VAL A 234 45.10 -23.68 9.80
C VAL A 234 46.06 -24.68 9.17
N PHE A 235 46.37 -24.55 7.87
CA PHE A 235 47.41 -25.37 7.26
C PHE A 235 48.78 -25.14 7.90
N SER A 236 49.16 -23.88 8.16
CA SER A 236 50.40 -23.56 8.86
C SER A 236 50.44 -24.10 10.30
N LEU A 237 49.32 -24.04 11.03
CA LEU A 237 49.23 -24.61 12.39
C LEU A 237 49.32 -26.14 12.39
N LYS A 238 48.73 -26.80 11.39
CA LYS A 238 48.80 -28.26 11.24
C LYS A 238 50.23 -28.72 11.02
N GLU A 239 50.99 -28.04 10.15
CA GLU A 239 52.40 -28.34 9.89
C GLU A 239 53.27 -28.12 11.13
N SER A 240 53.00 -27.06 11.91
CA SER A 240 53.81 -26.71 13.08
C SER A 240 53.51 -27.57 14.32
N LYS A 241 52.25 -27.93 14.58
CA LYS A 241 51.80 -28.50 15.88
C LYS A 241 51.19 -29.90 15.81
N GLN A 242 51.13 -30.55 14.64
CA GLN A 242 50.49 -31.87 14.43
C GLN A 242 49.07 -31.99 15.01
N LEU A 243 48.33 -30.87 15.09
CA LEU A 243 46.96 -30.86 15.57
C LEU A 243 46.04 -31.58 14.55
N SER A 244 45.04 -32.31 15.06
CA SER A 244 44.07 -32.97 14.19
C SER A 244 43.17 -31.94 13.51
N LEU A 245 43.11 -31.98 12.18
CA LEU A 245 42.33 -31.05 11.35
C LEU A 245 40.84 -30.99 11.76
N ARG A 246 40.30 -32.09 12.28
CA ARG A 246 38.90 -32.22 12.67
C ARG A 246 38.46 -31.20 13.72
N TRP A 247 39.31 -30.88 14.69
CA TRP A 247 39.00 -29.91 15.75
C TRP A 247 39.16 -28.45 15.30
N LEU A 248 39.92 -28.22 14.23
CA LEU A 248 40.17 -26.88 13.71
C LEU A 248 39.07 -26.43 12.75
N LEU A 249 38.36 -27.35 12.10
CA LEU A 249 37.32 -27.04 11.10
C LEU A 249 36.21 -26.09 11.63
N PRO A 250 35.59 -26.32 12.81
CA PRO A 250 34.59 -25.39 13.32
C PRO A 250 35.16 -24.00 13.63
N LEU A 251 36.41 -23.94 14.13
CA LEU A 251 37.08 -22.67 14.40
C LEU A 251 37.39 -21.91 13.11
N VAL A 252 37.84 -22.61 12.07
CA VAL A 252 38.03 -22.03 10.73
C VAL A 252 36.72 -21.45 10.25
N TRP A 253 35.64 -22.22 10.31
CA TRP A 253 34.36 -21.80 9.77
C TRP A 253 33.75 -20.61 10.52
N VAL A 254 33.82 -20.58 11.85
CA VAL A 254 33.37 -19.43 12.64
C VAL A 254 34.24 -18.20 12.36
N SER A 255 35.57 -18.35 12.30
CA SER A 255 36.47 -17.22 12.03
C SER A 255 36.30 -16.67 10.62
N SER A 256 36.16 -17.52 9.59
CA SER A 256 35.85 -17.09 8.23
C SER A 256 34.46 -16.47 8.12
N GLY A 257 33.48 -16.99 8.85
CA GLY A 257 32.13 -16.41 8.93
C GLY A 257 32.13 -14.99 9.50
N ILE A 258 32.83 -14.77 10.62
CA ILE A 258 32.97 -13.45 11.23
C ILE A 258 33.72 -12.50 10.29
N LEU A 259 34.80 -12.95 9.65
CA LEU A 259 35.53 -12.14 8.66
C LEU A 259 34.64 -11.79 7.46
N ALA A 260 33.79 -12.71 7.01
CA ALA A 260 32.85 -12.48 5.91
C ALA A 260 31.78 -11.44 6.30
N ALA A 261 31.28 -11.51 7.54
CA ALA A 261 30.36 -10.52 8.09
C ALA A 261 30.98 -9.13 8.16
N ILE A 262 32.24 -9.02 8.61
CA ILE A 262 33.00 -7.76 8.65
C ILE A 262 33.24 -7.24 7.24
N ALA A 263 33.66 -8.09 6.30
CA ALA A 263 33.82 -7.71 4.90
C ALA A 263 32.50 -7.19 4.31
N CYS A 264 31.37 -7.83 4.63
CA CYS A 264 30.05 -7.39 4.20
C CYS A 264 29.69 -5.99 4.72
N ILE A 265 30.03 -5.70 5.98
CA ILE A 265 29.87 -4.35 6.56
C ILE A 265 30.73 -3.34 5.80
N LEU A 266 32.02 -3.63 5.59
CA LEU A 266 32.93 -2.73 4.87
C LEU A 266 32.45 -2.45 3.45
N VAL A 267 32.07 -3.49 2.70
CA VAL A 267 31.55 -3.36 1.34
C VAL A 267 30.27 -2.51 1.33
N LYS A 268 29.38 -2.66 2.33
CA LYS A 268 28.20 -1.81 2.47
C LYS A 268 28.57 -0.33 2.53
N TRP A 269 29.47 0.02 3.44
CA TRP A 269 29.85 1.41 3.69
C TRP A 269 30.57 2.03 2.49
N ILE A 270 31.34 1.23 1.75
CA ILE A 270 32.06 1.68 0.55
C ILE A 270 31.11 1.88 -0.64
N LEU A 271 30.17 0.94 -0.87
CA LEU A 271 29.33 0.94 -2.07
C LEU A 271 28.02 1.73 -1.90
N VAL A 272 27.35 1.60 -0.76
CA VAL A 272 25.98 2.08 -0.53
C VAL A 272 25.95 3.30 0.39
N GLY A 273 26.71 3.25 1.49
CA GLY A 273 26.69 4.29 2.53
C GLY A 273 25.42 4.26 3.39
N LYS A 274 24.95 5.44 3.82
CA LYS A 274 23.68 5.61 4.55
C LYS A 274 22.63 6.28 3.66
N LYS A 275 21.50 5.59 3.46
CA LYS A 275 20.29 6.16 2.85
C LYS A 275 19.48 6.94 3.88
N LYS A 276 18.79 7.99 3.43
CA LYS A 276 17.91 8.79 4.30
C LYS A 276 16.45 8.39 4.14
N GLU A 277 15.68 8.53 5.22
CA GLU A 277 14.23 8.40 5.17
C GLU A 277 13.62 9.46 4.23
N GLY A 278 12.70 9.05 3.35
CA GLY A 278 12.10 9.91 2.34
C GLY A 278 13.00 10.22 1.14
N GLU A 279 14.23 9.68 1.09
CA GLU A 279 15.08 9.78 -0.09
C GLU A 279 14.43 9.06 -1.27
N THR A 280 14.43 9.72 -2.43
CA THR A 280 13.90 9.15 -3.66
C THR A 280 15.00 9.15 -4.73
N VAL A 281 15.33 7.98 -5.27
CA VAL A 281 16.36 7.80 -6.29
C VAL A 281 15.79 7.15 -7.54
N LEU A 282 16.37 7.43 -8.70
CA LEU A 282 15.98 6.75 -9.93
C LEU A 282 16.42 5.27 -9.89
N ILE A 283 15.59 4.37 -10.40
CA ILE A 283 15.85 2.92 -10.42
C ILE A 283 17.13 2.56 -11.19
N TRP A 284 17.44 3.30 -12.27
CA TRP A 284 18.64 3.12 -13.08
C TRP A 284 19.82 3.98 -12.63
N SER A 285 19.77 4.52 -11.41
CA SER A 285 20.87 5.32 -10.86
C SER A 285 22.06 4.44 -10.46
N LYS A 286 23.26 5.01 -10.51
CA LYS A 286 24.49 4.35 -10.04
C LYS A 286 24.35 3.86 -8.59
N GLY A 287 23.63 4.60 -7.74
CA GLY A 287 23.41 4.23 -6.34
C GLY A 287 22.64 2.92 -6.18
N VAL A 288 21.54 2.74 -6.93
CA VAL A 288 20.76 1.49 -6.91
C VAL A 288 21.59 0.33 -7.44
N PHE A 289 22.37 0.54 -8.51
CA PHE A 289 23.28 -0.50 -9.00
C PHE A 289 24.32 -0.94 -7.96
N MET A 290 24.95 0.01 -7.25
CA MET A 290 25.90 -0.30 -6.19
C MET A 290 25.23 -1.06 -5.03
N ASP A 291 23.99 -0.69 -4.68
CA ASP A 291 23.18 -1.43 -3.72
C ASP A 291 22.95 -2.88 -4.17
N THR A 292 22.56 -3.11 -5.43
CA THR A 292 22.35 -4.49 -5.90
C THR A 292 23.61 -5.37 -5.89
N ILE A 293 24.81 -4.80 -6.06
CA ILE A 293 26.08 -5.54 -5.95
C ILE A 293 26.34 -5.91 -4.49
N TRP A 294 26.12 -4.96 -3.58
CA TRP A 294 26.24 -5.21 -2.15
C TRP A 294 25.22 -6.26 -1.67
N GLN A 295 23.96 -6.18 -2.11
CA GLN A 295 22.93 -7.17 -1.80
C GLN A 295 23.36 -8.58 -2.22
N ALA A 296 23.92 -8.75 -3.43
CA ALA A 296 24.41 -10.04 -3.88
C ALA A 296 25.51 -10.61 -2.97
N PHE A 297 26.44 -9.77 -2.50
CA PHE A 297 27.46 -10.20 -1.55
C PHE A 297 26.87 -10.54 -0.18
N ARG A 298 25.96 -9.71 0.31
CA ARG A 298 25.25 -9.90 1.57
C ARG A 298 24.40 -11.18 1.58
N THR A 299 23.78 -11.55 0.46
CA THR A 299 23.05 -12.83 0.32
C THR A 299 23.99 -14.02 0.50
N VAL A 300 25.12 -14.03 -0.20
CA VAL A 300 26.12 -15.11 -0.09
C VAL A 300 26.70 -15.22 1.33
N VAL A 301 26.96 -14.09 2.00
CA VAL A 301 27.41 -14.05 3.40
C VAL A 301 26.30 -14.52 4.37
N GLY A 302 25.05 -14.22 4.04
CA GLY A 302 23.84 -14.76 4.66
C GLY A 302 23.83 -16.27 4.70
N GLU A 303 23.80 -16.88 3.52
CA GLU A 303 23.76 -18.34 3.32
C GLU A 303 24.97 -19.04 3.94
N TYR A 304 26.15 -18.42 3.89
CA TYR A 304 27.39 -19.02 4.40
C TYR A 304 27.44 -19.09 5.93
N PHE A 305 26.98 -18.04 6.62
CA PHE A 305 27.17 -17.94 8.08
C PHE A 305 26.08 -17.13 8.80
N MET A 306 25.71 -15.96 8.28
CA MET A 306 24.89 -15.02 9.08
C MET A 306 23.47 -15.53 9.34
N GLU A 307 22.88 -16.29 8.42
CA GLU A 307 21.53 -16.84 8.60
C GLU A 307 21.45 -17.82 9.78
N MET A 308 22.47 -18.65 10.00
CA MET A 308 22.52 -19.53 11.18
C MET A 308 22.59 -18.74 12.50
N THR A 309 23.08 -17.51 12.44
CA THR A 309 23.21 -16.65 13.63
C THR A 309 21.97 -15.78 13.87
N SER A 310 20.92 -15.91 13.05
CA SER A 310 19.65 -15.18 13.24
C SER A 310 19.07 -15.45 14.63
N GLY A 311 18.41 -14.44 15.21
CA GLY A 311 17.90 -14.49 16.57
C GLY A 311 18.98 -14.38 17.67
N SER A 312 20.25 -14.20 17.31
CA SER A 312 21.35 -14.03 18.27
C SER A 312 21.84 -12.58 18.41
N ILE A 313 22.59 -12.31 19.48
CA ILE A 313 23.24 -11.01 19.72
C ILE A 313 24.22 -10.67 18.59
N LEU A 314 24.89 -11.67 18.00
CA LEU A 314 25.83 -11.47 16.90
C LEU A 314 25.14 -10.87 15.68
N PHE A 315 23.92 -11.34 15.38
CA PHE A 315 23.12 -10.85 14.26
C PHE A 315 22.65 -9.41 14.50
N ASN A 316 22.20 -9.10 15.72
CA ASN A 316 21.82 -7.75 16.09
C ASN A 316 23.00 -6.76 15.97
N LEU A 317 24.19 -7.17 16.42
CA LEU A 317 25.41 -6.37 16.26
C LEU A 317 25.76 -6.15 14.80
N TRP A 318 25.64 -7.18 13.97
CA TRP A 318 25.90 -7.09 12.53
C TRP A 318 24.94 -6.11 11.84
N LEU A 319 23.63 -6.19 12.12
CA LEU A 319 22.64 -5.23 11.63
C LEU A 319 22.93 -3.79 12.08
N LYS A 320 23.27 -3.62 13.36
CA LYS A 320 23.59 -2.32 13.95
C LYS A 320 24.84 -1.70 13.30
N LEU A 321 25.88 -2.49 13.05
CA LEU A 321 27.09 -2.05 12.34
C LEU A 321 26.84 -1.73 10.86
N MET A 322 25.82 -2.34 10.26
CA MET A 322 25.35 -1.94 8.93
C MET A 322 24.48 -0.69 8.98
N GLY A 323 23.99 -0.23 10.12
CA GLY A 323 23.28 1.03 10.27
C GLY A 323 21.85 0.92 10.81
N ALA A 324 21.41 -0.28 11.21
CA ALA A 324 20.13 -0.43 11.90
C ALA A 324 20.17 0.20 13.30
N GLU A 325 19.04 0.75 13.71
CA GLU A 325 18.87 1.33 15.04
C GLU A 325 18.24 0.28 15.96
N ILE A 326 19.10 -0.49 16.63
CA ILE A 326 18.67 -1.60 17.50
C ILE A 326 19.08 -1.32 18.94
N GLU A 327 18.11 -1.34 19.84
CA GLU A 327 18.33 -1.29 21.29
C GLU A 327 18.92 -2.62 21.80
N LEU A 328 20.12 -2.58 22.39
CA LEU A 328 20.82 -3.79 22.86
C LEU A 328 20.60 -4.10 24.35
N ASP A 329 20.23 -3.09 25.15
CA ASP A 329 20.28 -3.19 26.62
C ASP A 329 19.29 -4.21 27.19
N GLN A 330 18.02 -4.14 26.78
CA GLN A 330 17.00 -5.13 27.20
C GLN A 330 16.67 -6.12 26.07
N GLY A 331 17.50 -6.13 25.03
CA GLY A 331 17.44 -7.04 23.89
C GLY A 331 16.39 -6.68 22.84
N ALA A 332 16.68 -7.11 21.62
CA ALA A 332 15.74 -7.24 20.52
C ALA A 332 15.92 -8.65 19.94
N TYR A 333 14.84 -9.29 19.51
CA TYR A 333 14.92 -10.61 18.87
C TYR A 333 14.66 -10.47 17.38
N ILE A 334 15.65 -10.76 16.54
CA ILE A 334 15.54 -10.60 15.08
C ILE A 334 15.94 -11.91 14.41
N ASP A 335 14.96 -12.73 14.05
CA ASP A 335 15.17 -14.03 13.40
C ASP A 335 14.95 -13.98 11.89
N SER A 336 15.26 -12.85 11.26
CA SER A 336 15.05 -12.72 9.82
C SER A 336 16.17 -11.99 9.10
N MET A 337 16.68 -12.64 8.05
CA MET A 337 17.50 -11.99 7.05
C MET A 337 16.74 -10.83 6.39
N GLY A 338 15.40 -10.84 6.32
CA GLY A 338 14.64 -9.74 5.74
C GLY A 338 14.98 -8.36 6.32
N ALA A 339 15.34 -8.28 7.60
CA ALA A 339 15.77 -7.03 8.26
C ALA A 339 17.11 -6.48 7.75
N SER A 340 17.94 -7.30 7.08
CA SER A 340 19.20 -6.85 6.48
C SER A 340 19.07 -6.36 5.04
N LEU A 341 17.87 -6.30 4.44
CA LEU A 341 17.69 -5.71 3.10
C LEU A 341 18.08 -4.23 3.11
N ASN A 342 17.51 -3.43 4.00
CA ASN A 342 17.89 -2.03 4.18
C ASN A 342 18.11 -1.77 5.67
N PRO A 343 19.26 -2.20 6.23
CA PRO A 343 19.51 -2.12 7.66
C PRO A 343 19.29 -0.72 8.21
N GLU A 344 19.70 0.32 7.49
CA GLU A 344 19.54 1.73 7.87
C GLU A 344 18.08 2.21 7.93
N MET A 345 17.15 1.46 7.34
CA MET A 345 15.71 1.73 7.39
C MET A 345 15.02 0.90 8.47
N VAL A 346 15.75 0.18 9.32
CA VAL A 346 15.17 -0.65 10.39
C VAL A 346 15.50 -0.05 11.74
N GLU A 347 14.46 0.29 12.49
CA GLU A 347 14.54 0.70 13.90
C GLU A 347 13.73 -0.29 14.74
N ILE A 348 14.39 -0.89 15.72
CA ILE A 348 13.78 -1.86 16.63
C ILE A 348 14.10 -1.42 18.04
N GLN A 349 13.04 -1.01 18.73
CA GLN A 349 13.09 -0.60 20.12
C GLN A 349 13.15 -1.82 21.04
N LYS A 350 13.27 -1.49 22.31
CA LYS A 350 13.40 -2.41 23.44
C LYS A 350 12.36 -3.54 23.42
N GLY A 351 12.82 -4.79 23.46
CA GLY A 351 11.95 -5.98 23.47
C GLY A 351 11.22 -6.25 22.15
N GLY A 352 11.50 -5.47 21.11
CA GLY A 352 10.95 -5.68 19.78
C GLY A 352 11.37 -7.03 19.21
N CYS A 353 10.44 -7.69 18.55
CA CYS A 353 10.59 -9.04 18.03
C CYS A 353 10.24 -9.09 16.54
N VAL A 354 11.14 -9.62 15.73
CA VAL A 354 10.94 -9.90 14.31
C VAL A 354 11.07 -11.41 14.11
N GLY A 355 9.95 -12.03 13.73
CA GLY A 355 9.83 -13.46 13.52
C GLY A 355 10.55 -13.96 12.27
N LYS A 356 10.65 -15.29 12.19
CA LYS A 356 11.39 -15.97 11.13
C LYS A 356 10.88 -15.62 9.74
N GLU A 357 11.81 -15.38 8.81
CA GLU A 357 11.51 -15.09 7.40
C GLU A 357 10.60 -13.85 7.18
N ALA A 358 10.42 -12.98 8.18
CA ALA A 358 9.71 -11.73 8.02
C ALA A 358 10.48 -10.76 7.10
N LEU A 359 9.81 -10.06 6.20
CA LEU A 359 10.41 -9.12 5.26
C LEU A 359 10.16 -7.69 5.71
N LEU A 360 11.23 -6.95 5.99
CA LEU A 360 11.17 -5.52 6.30
C LEU A 360 11.69 -4.77 5.07
N PHE A 361 10.77 -4.34 4.20
CA PHE A 361 11.11 -3.61 2.99
C PHE A 361 11.35 -2.13 3.31
N GLY A 362 12.61 -1.73 3.44
CA GLY A 362 12.96 -0.32 3.61
C GLY A 362 12.84 0.54 2.34
N HIS A 363 12.46 -0.05 1.21
CA HIS A 363 12.23 0.66 -0.04
C HIS A 363 11.08 0.05 -0.86
N ILE A 364 10.51 0.87 -1.76
CA ILE A 364 9.49 0.46 -2.73
C ILE A 364 9.79 1.09 -4.10
N TYR A 365 9.44 0.37 -5.17
CA TYR A 365 9.49 0.87 -6.54
C TYR A 365 8.15 1.53 -6.89
N GLU A 366 8.15 2.84 -7.18
CA GLU A 366 6.95 3.55 -7.64
C GLU A 366 6.95 3.58 -9.19
N GLY A 367 5.97 2.87 -9.78
CA GLY A 367 5.91 2.53 -11.20
C GLY A 367 5.73 3.73 -12.15
N ASP A 368 5.04 4.77 -11.70
CA ASP A 368 4.69 5.92 -12.55
C ASP A 368 5.86 6.86 -12.82
N GLU A 369 6.90 6.81 -11.99
CA GLU A 369 8.05 7.71 -12.09
C GLU A 369 9.41 7.01 -12.16
N GLY A 370 9.45 5.66 -12.14
CA GLY A 370 10.71 4.90 -12.17
C GLY A 370 11.63 5.21 -10.99
N LYS A 371 11.03 5.53 -9.84
CA LYS A 371 11.70 5.97 -8.62
C LYS A 371 11.67 4.88 -7.54
N VAL A 372 12.72 4.84 -6.73
CA VAL A 372 12.84 4.03 -5.53
C VAL A 372 12.73 4.96 -4.34
N LYS A 373 11.65 4.83 -3.55
CA LYS A 373 11.43 5.61 -2.32
C LYS A 373 11.87 4.78 -1.12
N PHE A 374 12.66 5.38 -0.24
CA PHE A 374 13.07 4.77 1.03
C PHE A 374 12.18 5.23 2.18
N GLY A 375 11.80 4.31 3.06
CA GLY A 375 10.96 4.58 4.22
C GLY A 375 11.40 3.73 5.41
N LYS A 376 11.53 4.39 6.56
CA LYS A 376 12.03 3.74 7.78
C LYS A 376 10.91 2.94 8.44
N ILE A 377 11.17 1.68 8.75
CA ILE A 377 10.29 0.77 9.47
C ILE A 377 10.65 0.83 10.95
N ARG A 378 9.67 1.09 11.79
CA ARG A 378 9.85 1.23 13.25
C ARG A 378 9.06 0.17 13.98
N VAL A 379 9.75 -0.63 14.79
CA VAL A 379 9.13 -1.58 15.72
C VAL A 379 9.29 -1.03 17.13
N GLY A 380 8.17 -0.61 17.72
CA GLY A 380 8.09 -0.02 19.05
C GLY A 380 8.41 -1.01 20.17
N GLU A 381 8.37 -0.53 21.41
CA GLU A 381 8.71 -1.35 22.58
C GLU A 381 7.81 -2.59 22.68
N SER A 382 8.39 -3.77 22.81
CA SER A 382 7.65 -5.05 22.81
C SER A 382 6.75 -5.26 21.59
N GLY A 383 6.98 -4.54 20.48
CA GLY A 383 6.28 -4.74 19.22
C GLY A 383 6.68 -6.06 18.57
N PHE A 384 5.73 -6.72 17.91
CA PHE A 384 5.92 -8.03 17.30
C PHE A 384 5.61 -7.98 15.79
N VAL A 385 6.60 -8.34 14.98
CA VAL A 385 6.45 -8.63 13.55
C VAL A 385 6.47 -10.14 13.38
N GLY A 386 5.34 -10.72 13.01
CA GLY A 386 5.16 -12.17 12.90
C GLY A 386 6.01 -12.83 11.82
N SER A 387 6.19 -14.14 11.94
CA SER A 387 6.95 -14.91 10.96
C SER A 387 6.34 -14.80 9.57
N ARG A 388 7.18 -14.62 8.55
CA ARG A 388 6.78 -14.40 7.15
C ARG A 388 5.80 -13.23 6.95
N ALA A 389 5.69 -12.33 7.92
CA ALA A 389 4.98 -11.09 7.73
C ALA A 389 5.81 -10.14 6.85
N ILE A 390 5.14 -9.20 6.20
CA ILE A 390 5.75 -8.21 5.34
C ILE A 390 5.43 -6.82 5.91
N ALA A 391 6.46 -6.06 6.27
CA ALA A 391 6.35 -4.65 6.62
C ALA A 391 6.88 -3.82 5.44
N MET A 392 6.00 -3.04 4.81
CA MET A 392 6.34 -2.12 3.73
C MET A 392 7.07 -0.86 4.26
N PRO A 393 7.65 -0.02 3.39
CA PRO A 393 8.37 1.17 3.83
C PRO A 393 7.48 2.10 4.65
N GLY A 394 8.03 2.66 5.74
CA GLY A 394 7.32 3.61 6.61
C GLY A 394 6.39 2.96 7.65
N VAL A 395 6.26 1.64 7.69
CA VAL A 395 5.40 0.96 8.68
C VAL A 395 5.88 1.25 10.10
N VAL A 396 4.93 1.55 10.98
CA VAL A 396 5.16 1.72 12.42
C VAL A 396 4.36 0.66 13.18
N VAL A 397 5.06 -0.30 13.78
CA VAL A 397 4.46 -1.19 14.77
C VAL A 397 4.55 -0.48 16.11
N GLU A 398 3.42 -0.10 16.69
CA GLU A 398 3.40 0.62 17.97
C GLU A 398 3.96 -0.24 19.10
N SER A 399 4.19 0.39 20.26
CA SER A 399 4.60 -0.35 21.45
C SER A 399 3.52 -1.36 21.85
N GLY A 400 3.89 -2.64 21.95
CA GLY A 400 2.95 -3.75 22.13
C GLY A 400 2.06 -4.06 20.91
N GLY A 401 2.34 -3.45 19.75
CA GLY A 401 1.68 -3.75 18.48
C GLY A 401 2.02 -5.15 17.97
N ASN A 402 1.08 -5.79 17.26
CA ASN A 402 1.26 -7.14 16.74
C ASN A 402 0.87 -7.21 15.26
N LEU A 403 1.87 -7.25 14.39
CA LEU A 403 1.70 -7.63 12.99
C LEU A 403 1.71 -9.16 12.90
N SER A 404 0.56 -9.75 12.59
CA SER A 404 0.40 -11.20 12.63
C SER A 404 1.28 -11.93 11.60
N SER A 405 1.62 -13.19 11.87
CA SER A 405 2.35 -14.02 10.90
C SER A 405 1.60 -14.12 9.57
N LEU A 406 2.34 -14.18 8.45
CA LEU A 406 1.80 -14.23 7.09
C LEU A 406 0.91 -13.03 6.69
N SER A 407 0.98 -11.92 7.42
CA SER A 407 0.24 -10.70 7.10
C SER A 407 1.13 -9.64 6.43
N LEU A 408 0.48 -8.65 5.82
CA LEU A 408 1.11 -7.53 5.15
C LEU A 408 0.67 -6.24 5.85
N ALA A 409 1.62 -5.46 6.32
CA ALA A 409 1.41 -4.05 6.68
C ALA A 409 1.77 -3.19 5.46
N MET A 410 0.79 -2.43 4.97
CA MET A 410 0.93 -1.57 3.80
C MET A 410 1.85 -0.38 4.09
N LYS A 411 2.26 0.32 3.03
CA LYS A 411 3.15 1.49 3.14
C LYS A 411 2.61 2.50 4.16
N GLU A 412 3.49 2.95 5.06
CA GLU A 412 3.17 3.97 6.09
C GLU A 412 2.02 3.56 7.05
N GLU A 413 1.65 2.28 7.10
CA GLU A 413 0.61 1.77 8.02
C GLU A 413 1.09 1.74 9.47
N ILE A 414 0.18 2.08 10.39
CA ILE A 414 0.41 2.01 11.84
C ILE A 414 -0.28 0.77 12.40
N VAL A 415 0.51 -0.22 12.81
CA VAL A 415 0.02 -1.44 13.46
C VAL A 415 -0.16 -1.18 14.94
N ARG A 416 -1.41 -1.01 15.37
CA ARG A 416 -1.76 -0.65 16.74
C ARG A 416 -1.65 -1.83 17.71
N SER A 417 -1.41 -1.50 18.98
CA SER A 417 -1.58 -2.46 20.09
C SER A 417 -3.07 -2.73 20.32
N LYS A 418 -3.42 -3.99 20.61
CA LYS A 418 -4.81 -4.42 20.86
C LYS A 418 -5.22 -4.24 22.31
#